data_AF-A0A820PLN3-F1
#
_entry.id   AF-A0A820PLN3-F1
#
_cell.length_a   1.000
_cell.length_b   1.000
_cell.length_c   1.000
_cell.angle_alpha   90.00
_cell.angle_beta   90.00
_cell.angle_gamma   90.00
#
_symmetry.space_group_name_H-M   'P 1'
#
loop_
_entity.id
_entity.type
_entity.pdbx_description
1 polymer ?
#
loop_
_entity_poly.entity_id
_entity_poly.type
_entity_poly.pdbx_seq_one_letter_code
_entity_poly.pdbx_strand_id
1 'polypeptide(L)'
;MVNNIGFTLNSITLCINIFTCAISLIILTGILYYLRHNRMKKDDRITIILCANIYTLIFLYTIILMSFNIQAILGQLYAQDFNSPWCLLMGYFAAIFLSMVYWSFANQAFFRLCRIVYSNIKWLQYFWLYIVIPPV
;
A
#
# COMPACT_ATOMS: atom_id res chain seq x y z
N MET A 1 -23.00 -21.29 -10.14
CA MET A 1 -23.12 -20.24 -9.10
C MET A 1 -21.78 -19.83 -8.47
N VAL A 2 -20.75 -20.69 -8.44
CA VAL A 2 -19.43 -20.38 -7.83
C VAL A 2 -18.67 -19.25 -8.57
N ASN A 3 -18.86 -19.07 -9.88
CA ASN A 3 -18.21 -17.99 -10.66
C ASN A 3 -18.65 -16.57 -10.27
N ASN A 4 -19.88 -16.38 -9.79
CA ASN A 4 -20.37 -15.03 -9.50
C ASN A 4 -19.69 -14.44 -8.25
N ILE A 5 -19.44 -15.26 -7.23
CA ILE A 5 -18.80 -14.80 -5.98
C ILE A 5 -17.34 -14.41 -6.24
N GLY A 6 -16.60 -15.21 -7.01
CA GLY A 6 -15.21 -14.91 -7.38
C GLY A 6 -15.10 -13.64 -8.23
N PHE A 7 -16.00 -13.48 -9.20
CA PHE A 7 -16.07 -12.26 -10.02
C PHE A 7 -16.37 -11.01 -9.19
N THR A 8 -17.35 -11.07 -8.28
CA THR A 8 -17.70 -9.94 -7.41
C THR A 8 -16.55 -9.57 -6.47
N LEU A 9 -15.90 -10.56 -5.84
CA LEU A 9 -14.76 -10.32 -4.94
C LEU A 9 -13.56 -9.71 -5.67
N ASN A 10 -13.20 -10.23 -6.84
CA ASN A 10 -12.09 -9.68 -7.63
C ASN A 10 -12.40 -8.27 -8.15
N SER A 11 -13.66 -7.98 -8.48
CA SER A 11 -14.10 -6.64 -8.89
C SER A 11 -14.02 -5.63 -7.73
N ILE A 12 -14.48 -6.00 -6.54
CA ILE A 12 -14.35 -5.15 -5.34
C ILE A 12 -12.87 -4.90 -5.01
N THR A 13 -12.05 -5.95 -5.07
CA THR A 13 -10.61 -5.87 -4.80
C THR A 13 -9.90 -4.97 -5.82
N LEU A 14 -10.31 -5.03 -7.09
CA LEU A 14 -9.83 -4.13 -8.14
C LEU A 14 -10.16 -2.66 -7.81
N CYS A 15 -11.39 -2.36 -7.42
CA CYS A 15 -11.80 -1.01 -7.02
C CYS A 15 -10.97 -0.47 -5.84
N ILE A 16 -10.75 -1.30 -4.81
CA ILE A 16 -9.92 -0.95 -3.65
C ILE A 16 -8.47 -0.66 -4.09
N ASN A 17 -7.91 -1.47 -4.98
CA ASN A 17 -6.57 -1.27 -5.50
C ASN A 17 -6.45 0.01 -6.34
N ILE A 18 -7.46 0.36 -7.16
CA ILE A 18 -7.52 1.63 -7.89
C ILE A 18 -7.48 2.81 -6.92
N PHE A 19 -8.32 2.77 -5.88
CA PHE A 19 -8.39 3.83 -4.88
C PHE A 19 -7.07 3.97 -4.12
N THR A 20 -6.46 2.85 -3.74
CA THR A 20 -5.18 2.85 -3.03
C THR A 20 -4.03 3.36 -3.91
N CYS A 21 -4.03 2.99 -5.18
CA CYS A 21 -3.10 3.51 -6.19
C CYS A 21 -3.23 5.04 -6.32
N ALA A 22 -4.46 5.56 -6.46
CA ALA A 22 -4.71 7.00 -6.55
C ALA A 22 -4.23 7.75 -5.30
N ILE A 23 -4.55 7.26 -4.10
CA ILE A 23 -4.08 7.85 -2.84
C ILE A 23 -2.55 7.82 -2.75
N SER A 24 -1.92 6.68 -3.07
CA SER A 24 -0.46 6.56 -3.01
C SER A 24 0.23 7.56 -3.93
N LEU A 25 -0.33 7.82 -5.12
CA LEU A 25 0.19 8.78 -6.08
C LEU A 25 0.03 10.24 -5.59
N ILE A 26 -1.12 10.58 -5.00
CA ILE A 26 -1.35 11.89 -4.36
C ILE A 26 -0.36 12.12 -3.22
N ILE A 27 -0.11 11.11 -2.39
CA ILE A 27 0.84 11.23 -1.27
C ILE A 27 2.27 11.34 -1.80
N LEU A 28 2.66 10.53 -2.79
CA LEU A 28 3.99 10.57 -3.39
C LEU A 28 4.28 11.94 -4.00
N THR A 29 3.33 12.49 -4.76
CA THR A 29 3.44 13.84 -5.34
C THR A 29 3.53 14.91 -4.26
N GLY A 30 2.75 14.80 -3.18
CA GLY A 30 2.87 15.68 -2.01
C GLY A 30 4.25 15.62 -1.34
N ILE A 31 4.80 14.42 -1.14
CA ILE A 31 6.14 14.20 -0.58
C ILE A 31 7.22 14.80 -1.48
N LEU A 32 7.16 14.57 -2.79
CA LEU A 32 8.13 15.10 -3.76
C LEU A 32 8.08 16.63 -3.83
N TYR A 33 6.88 17.21 -3.82
CA TYR A 33 6.71 18.66 -3.76
C TYR A 33 7.32 19.24 -2.47
N TYR A 34 7.04 18.61 -1.34
CA TYR A 34 7.57 19.01 -0.03
C TYR A 34 9.11 18.92 0.03
N LEU A 35 9.70 17.85 -0.54
CA LEU A 35 11.15 17.70 -0.69
C LEU A 35 11.79 18.79 -1.54
N ARG A 36 11.11 19.24 -2.59
CA ARG A 36 11.62 20.26 -3.51
C ARG A 36 11.59 21.66 -2.92
N HIS A 37 10.55 21.99 -2.15
CA HIS A 37 10.31 23.37 -1.72
C HIS A 37 10.89 23.72 -0.34
N ASN A 38 10.97 22.76 0.59
CA ASN A 38 11.40 23.04 1.96
C ASN A 38 12.87 22.67 2.20
N ARG A 39 13.62 23.61 2.80
CA ARG A 39 14.98 23.36 3.31
C ARG A 39 14.90 22.52 4.58
N MET A 40 14.90 21.20 4.41
CA MET A 40 14.79 20.26 5.52
C MET A 40 16.13 19.94 6.19
N LYS A 41 16.07 19.62 7.48
CA LYS A 41 17.22 19.08 8.23
C LYS A 41 17.59 17.70 7.67
N LYS A 42 18.87 17.30 7.82
CA LYS A 42 19.39 16.03 7.27
C LYS A 42 18.61 14.81 7.76
N ASP A 43 18.20 14.78 9.03
CA ASP A 43 17.51 13.62 9.63
C ASP A 43 16.07 13.46 9.11
N ASP A 44 15.37 14.57 8.90
CA ASP A 44 14.02 14.58 8.33
C ASP A 44 14.05 14.14 6.86
N ARG A 45 15.12 14.50 6.13
CA ARG A 45 15.30 14.11 4.73
C ARG A 45 15.39 12.60 4.55
N ILE A 46 16.10 11.90 5.44
CA ILE A 46 16.19 10.43 5.41
C ILE A 46 14.81 9.81 5.66
N THR A 47 14.08 10.30 6.65
CA THR A 47 12.73 9.81 6.99
C THR A 47 11.77 9.96 5.81
N ILE A 48 11.85 11.09 5.10
CA ILE A 48 10.98 11.42 3.97
C ILE A 48 11.34 10.63 2.72
N ILE A 49 12.63 10.44 2.43
CA ILE A 49 13.08 9.56 1.33
C ILE A 49 12.60 8.13 1.57
N LEU A 50 12.71 7.64 2.81
CA LEU A 50 12.27 6.29 3.14
C LEU A 50 10.74 6.17 3.09
N CYS A 51 10.00 7.21 3.48
CA CYS A 51 8.55 7.31 3.27
C CYS A 51 8.19 7.26 1.77
N ALA A 52 8.88 8.03 0.93
CA ALA A 52 8.69 8.02 -0.53
C ALA A 52 8.99 6.64 -1.14
N ASN A 53 10.03 5.94 -0.66
CA ASN A 53 10.34 4.58 -1.09
C ASN A 53 9.22 3.60 -0.72
N ILE A 54 8.67 3.69 0.49
CA ILE A 54 7.56 2.83 0.91
C ILE A 54 6.31 3.10 0.07
N TYR A 55 5.96 4.36 -0.18
CA TYR A 55 4.81 4.69 -1.06
C TYR A 55 5.04 4.28 -2.51
N THR A 56 6.28 4.34 -3.01
CA THR A 56 6.65 3.79 -4.33
C THR A 56 6.45 2.28 -4.37
N LEU A 57 6.86 1.56 -3.33
CA LEU A 57 6.66 0.11 -3.23
C LEU A 57 5.18 -0.25 -3.17
N ILE A 58 4.38 0.47 -2.37
CA ILE A 58 2.92 0.32 -2.30
C ILE A 58 2.31 0.53 -3.69
N PHE A 59 2.72 1.58 -4.41
CA PHE A 59 2.24 1.88 -5.76
C PHE A 59 2.56 0.75 -6.74
N LEU A 60 3.81 0.33 -6.85
CA LEU A 60 4.23 -0.79 -7.71
C LEU A 60 3.47 -2.07 -7.37
N TYR A 61 3.28 -2.34 -6.08
CA TYR A 61 2.57 -3.50 -5.60
C TYR A 61 1.08 -3.47 -5.96
N THR A 62 0.42 -2.32 -5.81
CA THR A 62 -0.98 -2.16 -6.24
C THR A 62 -1.14 -2.36 -7.74
N ILE A 63 -0.19 -1.94 -8.56
CA ILE A 63 -0.21 -2.21 -10.02
C ILE A 63 -0.16 -3.72 -10.30
N ILE A 64 0.74 -4.44 -9.62
CA ILE A 64 0.85 -5.90 -9.75
C ILE A 64 -0.47 -6.56 -9.35
N LEU A 65 -1.06 -6.18 -8.21
CA LEU A 65 -2.36 -6.70 -7.77
C LEU A 65 -3.49 -6.36 -8.75
N MET A 66 -3.50 -5.17 -9.35
CA MET A 66 -4.47 -4.82 -10.38
C MET A 66 -4.32 -5.73 -11.61
N SER A 67 -3.08 -6.03 -12.04
CA SER A 67 -2.82 -6.96 -13.14
C SER A 67 -3.38 -8.35 -12.86
N PHE A 68 -3.16 -8.89 -11.65
CA PHE A 68 -3.73 -10.18 -11.25
C PHE A 68 -5.26 -10.16 -11.20
N ASN A 69 -5.87 -9.10 -10.65
CA ASN A 69 -7.33 -8.98 -10.61
C ASN A 69 -7.94 -8.89 -12.03
N ILE A 70 -7.31 -8.16 -12.95
CA ILE A 70 -7.76 -8.08 -14.35
C ILE A 70 -7.70 -9.46 -15.02
N GLN A 71 -6.59 -10.19 -14.87
CA GLN A 71 -6.45 -11.55 -15.42
C GLN A 71 -7.47 -12.52 -14.82
N ALA A 72 -7.82 -12.37 -13.54
CA ALA A 72 -8.82 -13.17 -12.86
C ALA A 72 -10.25 -12.86 -13.34
N ILE A 73 -10.57 -11.57 -13.55
CA ILE A 73 -11.87 -11.12 -14.09
C ILE A 73 -12.06 -11.58 -15.54
N LEU A 74 -11.00 -11.53 -16.35
CA LEU A 74 -11.00 -12.02 -17.74
C LEU A 74 -11.00 -13.56 -17.84
N GLY A 75 -10.97 -14.29 -16.71
CA GLY A 75 -11.01 -15.75 -16.67
C GLY A 75 -9.71 -16.45 -17.09
N GLN A 76 -8.64 -15.70 -17.40
CA GLN A 76 -7.38 -16.25 -17.91
C GLN A 76 -6.58 -16.99 -16.83
N LEU A 77 -6.71 -16.59 -15.56
CA LEU A 77 -6.07 -17.24 -14.41
C LEU A 77 -6.67 -18.63 -14.09
N TYR A 78 -7.94 -18.85 -14.45
CA TYR A 78 -8.64 -20.12 -14.21
C TYR A 78 -8.51 -21.11 -15.38
N ALA A 79 -7.92 -20.69 -16.49
CA ALA A 79 -7.71 -21.54 -17.67
C ALA A 79 -6.44 -22.41 -17.57
N GLN A 80 -5.57 -22.17 -16.57
CA GLN A 80 -4.41 -23.00 -16.32
C GLN A 80 -4.74 -24.05 -15.24
N ASP A 81 -4.70 -25.33 -15.63
CA ASP A 81 -4.98 -26.49 -14.77
C ASP A 81 -3.96 -26.64 -13.62
N PHE A 82 -4.10 -25.85 -12.56
CA PHE A 82 -3.38 -26.02 -11.31
C PHE A 82 -4.25 -26.71 -10.25
N ASN A 83 -4.78 -27.88 -10.58
CA ASN A 83 -5.66 -28.66 -9.69
C ASN A 83 -4.93 -29.44 -8.58
N SER A 84 -3.62 -29.24 -8.40
CA SER A 84 -2.89 -29.87 -7.30
C SER A 84 -3.15 -29.14 -5.98
N PRO A 85 -3.59 -29.83 -4.91
CA PRO A 85 -3.79 -29.23 -3.60
C PRO A 85 -2.51 -28.58 -3.04
N TRP A 86 -1.34 -29.07 -3.46
CA TRP A 86 -0.05 -28.49 -3.09
C TRP A 86 0.18 -27.12 -3.74
N CYS A 87 -0.27 -26.93 -4.99
CA CYS A 87 -0.19 -25.66 -5.68
C CYS A 87 -1.13 -24.62 -5.05
N LEU A 88 -2.35 -25.03 -4.69
CA LEU A 88 -3.32 -24.19 -3.98
C LEU A 88 -2.79 -23.73 -2.62
N LEU A 89 -2.18 -24.65 -1.85
CA LEU A 89 -1.58 -24.35 -0.55
C LEU A 89 -0.42 -23.34 -0.67
N MET A 90 0.50 -23.56 -1.62
CA MET A 90 1.62 -22.66 -1.86
C MET A 90 1.15 -21.27 -2.31
N GLY A 91 0.15 -21.21 -3.19
CA GLY A 91 -0.47 -19.95 -3.61
C GLY A 91 -1.11 -19.19 -2.44
N TYR A 92 -1.78 -19.91 -1.53
CA TYR A 92 -2.39 -19.31 -0.34
C TYR A 92 -1.35 -18.71 0.62
N PHE A 93 -0.27 -19.45 0.94
CA PHE A 93 0.80 -18.93 1.79
C PHE A 93 1.55 -17.76 1.15
N ALA A 94 1.79 -17.82 -0.16
CA ALA A 94 2.38 -16.71 -0.90
C ALA A 94 1.49 -15.47 -0.77
N ALA A 95 0.17 -15.60 -0.98
CA ALA A 95 -0.78 -14.49 -0.86
C ALA A 95 -0.84 -13.90 0.57
N ILE A 96 -0.81 -14.74 1.61
CA ILE A 96 -0.74 -14.27 3.00
C ILE A 96 0.54 -13.49 3.26
N PHE A 97 1.69 -14.05 2.88
CA PHE A 97 2.98 -13.39 3.08
C PHE A 97 3.03 -12.04 2.36
N LEU A 98 2.58 -12.00 1.11
CA LEU A 98 2.48 -10.80 0.31
C LEU A 98 1.59 -9.74 0.99
N SER A 99 0.44 -10.18 1.52
CA SER A 99 -0.50 -9.31 2.25
C SER A 99 0.10 -8.78 3.56
N MET A 100 0.80 -9.61 4.33
CA MET A 100 1.46 -9.18 5.58
C MET A 100 2.57 -8.16 5.31
N VAL A 101 3.38 -8.39 4.27
CA VAL A 101 4.43 -7.45 3.84
C VAL A 101 3.81 -6.12 3.41
N TYR A 102 2.73 -6.17 2.63
CA TYR A 102 1.99 -4.98 2.22
C TYR A 102 1.45 -4.18 3.41
N TRP A 103 0.78 -4.84 4.36
CA TRP A 103 0.25 -4.18 5.56
C TRP A 103 1.37 -3.60 6.45
N SER A 104 2.49 -4.30 6.58
CA SER A 104 3.68 -3.80 7.29
C SER A 104 4.20 -2.51 6.65
N PHE A 105 4.34 -2.49 5.31
CA PHE A 105 4.74 -1.29 4.59
C PHE A 105 3.71 -0.16 4.71
N ALA A 106 2.42 -0.44 4.56
CA ALA A 106 1.37 0.55 4.73
C ALA A 106 1.40 1.20 6.12
N ASN A 107 1.55 0.39 7.19
CA ASN A 107 1.67 0.90 8.55
C ASN A 107 2.94 1.75 8.74
N GLN A 108 4.09 1.31 8.24
CA GLN A 108 5.32 2.09 8.32
C GLN A 108 5.22 3.43 7.57
N ALA A 109 4.60 3.44 6.40
CA ALA A 109 4.32 4.66 5.63
C ALA A 109 3.38 5.59 6.41
N PHE A 110 2.31 5.05 7.00
CA PHE A 110 1.35 5.83 7.79
C PHE A 110 2.01 6.50 9.00
N PHE A 111 2.77 5.75 9.81
CA PHE A 111 3.46 6.31 10.98
C PHE A 111 4.46 7.42 10.59
N ARG A 112 5.21 7.23 9.49
CA ARG A 112 6.15 8.23 9.01
C ARG A 112 5.45 9.47 8.45
N LEU A 113 4.36 9.29 7.71
CA LEU A 113 3.53 10.38 7.22
C LEU A 113 2.97 11.18 8.39
N CYS A 114 2.42 10.51 9.40
CA CYS A 114 1.97 11.15 10.64
C CYS A 114 3.12 11.97 11.25
N ARG A 115 4.30 11.39 11.47
CA ARG A 115 5.46 12.14 12.03
C ARG A 115 5.76 13.42 11.25
N ILE A 116 5.77 13.36 9.92
CA ILE A 116 6.04 14.52 9.04
C ILE A 116 4.94 15.58 9.16
N VAL A 117 3.67 15.16 9.21
CA VAL A 117 2.52 16.08 9.31
C VAL A 117 2.46 16.71 10.71
N TYR A 118 2.64 15.93 11.77
CA TYR A 118 2.63 16.39 13.16
C TYR A 118 3.79 17.33 13.51
N SER A 119 4.98 17.11 12.94
CA SER A 119 6.12 17.99 13.20
C SER A 119 5.93 19.37 12.56
N ASN A 120 5.15 19.47 11.49
CA ASN A 120 4.94 20.71 10.75
C ASN A 120 3.64 21.46 11.10
N ILE A 121 2.58 20.77 11.54
CA ILE A 121 1.28 21.39 11.82
C ILE A 121 1.03 21.49 13.33
N LYS A 122 1.25 22.69 13.89
CA LYS A 122 1.10 22.99 15.33
C LYS A 122 -0.29 22.68 15.89
N TRP A 123 -1.36 22.82 15.09
CA TRP A 123 -2.74 22.56 15.54
C TRP A 123 -3.00 21.06 15.81
N LEU A 124 -2.34 20.17 15.07
CA LEU A 124 -2.47 18.73 15.24
C LEU A 124 -1.78 18.26 16.53
N GLN A 125 -0.73 18.94 17.00
CA GLN A 125 -0.05 18.62 18.26
C GLN A 125 -0.98 18.69 19.49
N TYR A 126 -2.05 19.48 19.43
CA TYR A 126 -3.05 19.58 20.50
C TYR A 126 -3.91 18.32 20.65
N PHE A 127 -4.00 17.47 19.63
CA PHE A 127 -4.86 16.28 19.65
C PHE A 127 -4.21 15.06 20.34
N TRP A 128 -3.05 15.19 21.00
CA TRP A 128 -2.38 14.12 21.76
C TRP A 128 -2.12 12.81 20.99
N LEU A 129 -2.22 12.84 19.66
CA LEU A 129 -1.97 11.71 18.76
C LEU A 129 -0.49 11.26 18.75
N TYR A 130 0.38 11.95 19.51
CA TYR A 130 1.73 11.52 19.85
C TYR A 130 1.76 10.13 20.52
N ILE A 131 0.72 9.72 21.27
CA ILE A 131 0.67 8.39 21.91
C ILE A 131 0.71 7.25 20.88
N VAL A 132 0.20 7.51 19.67
CA VAL A 132 0.11 6.51 18.61
C VAL A 132 1.41 6.46 17.78
N ILE A 133 2.26 7.49 17.86
CA ILE A 133 3.50 7.57 17.08
C ILE A 133 4.65 7.15 17.99
N PRO A 134 5.23 5.95 17.80
CA PRO A 134 6.31 5.49 18.67
C PRO A 134 7.51 6.45 18.60
N PRO A 135 8.08 6.84 19.76
CA PRO A 135 9.28 7.65 19.80
C PRO A 135 10.47 6.76 19.41
N VAL A 136 11.10 7.08 18.28
CA VAL A 136 12.44 6.62 17.91
C VAL A 136 13.27 7.80 17.43
#